data_AF-A0A5C0XRD6-F1
#
_entry.id   AF-A0A5C0XRD6-F1
#
_cell.length_a   1.000
_cell.length_b   1.000
_cell.length_c   1.000
_cell.angle_alpha   90.00
_cell.angle_beta   90.00
_cell.angle_gamma   90.00
#
_symmetry.space_group_name_H-M   'P 1'
#
loop_
_entity.id
_entity.type
_entity.pdbx_description
1 polymer ?
#
loop_
_entity_poly.entity_id
_entity_poly.type
_entity_poly.pdbx_seq_one_letter_code
_entity_poly.pdbx_strand_id
1 'polypeptide(L)'
;MLEGYYIIENPGVVPSERRFRMKDLKAWGYDLHLGTIEGERAYFVSRTGEREEGETYSLQGKTYHIEKTEKEIPENARLLARIVIERGQPYLEFWLEEEDTVYPLAKEDPRIILKRLWEKEKLNQLLKHVRAVGLTTDFYKDTVFIKSIPLPYEEYPPKVRRVLREVRDIHRDIMGFGRFVFQYFGEENKTHNYRLHWTLPTLHLFDVEIANEIDKVLGMLD
;
A
#
# COMPACT_ATOMS: atom_id res chain seq x y z
N MET A 1 24.00 -13.42 21.25
CA MET A 1 24.23 -13.68 19.82
C MET A 1 22.87 -13.86 19.16
N LEU A 2 22.53 -13.04 18.16
CA LEU A 2 21.29 -13.11 17.37
C LEU A 2 21.41 -14.27 16.34
N GLU A 3 21.74 -15.47 16.82
CA GLU A 3 21.97 -16.62 15.95
C GLU A 3 20.69 -16.95 15.16
N GLY A 4 20.83 -17.03 13.83
CA GLY A 4 19.77 -17.49 12.93
C GLY A 4 18.85 -16.42 12.33
N TYR A 5 19.13 -15.12 12.52
CA TYR A 5 18.42 -14.04 11.80
C TYR A 5 19.23 -13.56 10.59
N TYR A 6 18.57 -13.46 9.44
CA TYR A 6 19.03 -12.72 8.28
C TYR A 6 18.26 -11.40 8.20
N ILE A 7 18.98 -10.27 8.27
CA ILE A 7 18.39 -8.93 8.29
C ILE A 7 18.78 -8.20 7.01
N ILE A 8 17.78 -7.67 6.31
CA ILE A 8 17.95 -6.73 5.21
C ILE A 8 17.33 -5.42 5.66
N GLU A 9 18.11 -4.36 5.68
CA GLU A 9 17.65 -3.04 6.10
C GLU A 9 18.13 -2.00 5.10
N ASN A 10 17.20 -1.15 4.66
CA ASN A 10 17.51 0.11 4.00
C ASN A 10 17.00 1.24 4.91
N PRO A 11 17.91 1.98 5.58
CA PRO A 11 17.56 2.97 6.59
C PRO A 11 17.11 4.32 6.00
N GLY A 12 16.72 4.37 4.72
CA GLY A 12 16.28 5.61 4.08
C GLY A 12 15.04 6.22 4.73
N VAL A 13 14.44 7.20 4.05
CA VAL A 13 13.37 8.01 4.65
C VAL A 13 12.01 7.45 4.25
N VAL A 14 11.14 7.24 5.23
CA VAL A 14 9.72 6.95 4.96
C VAL A 14 9.14 8.19 4.25
N PRO A 15 8.63 8.08 3.01
CA PRO A 15 8.12 9.23 2.28
C PRO A 15 6.98 9.89 3.04
N SER A 16 7.03 11.22 3.13
CA SER A 16 5.94 12.02 3.68
C SER A 16 4.76 12.14 2.72
N GLU A 17 5.02 12.06 1.42
CA GLU A 17 4.05 12.25 0.35
C GLU A 17 4.43 11.40 -0.87
N ARG A 18 3.42 11.02 -1.67
CA ARG A 18 3.63 10.30 -2.92
C ARG A 18 2.61 10.71 -3.99
N ARG A 19 3.06 10.76 -5.25
CA ARG A 19 2.20 10.90 -6.43
C ARG A 19 1.62 9.55 -6.86
N PHE A 20 0.35 9.56 -7.25
CA PHE A 20 -0.37 8.38 -7.73
C PHE A 20 -0.96 8.59 -9.13
N ARG A 21 -1.27 7.48 -9.79
CA ARG A 21 -1.91 7.46 -11.10
C ARG A 21 -3.42 7.28 -10.92
N MET A 22 -4.20 7.64 -11.95
CA MET A 22 -5.65 7.44 -11.94
C MET A 22 -6.05 5.98 -11.68
N LYS A 23 -5.26 5.02 -12.18
CA LYS A 23 -5.52 3.60 -11.94
C LYS A 23 -5.45 3.22 -10.46
N ASP A 24 -4.58 3.88 -9.69
CA ASP A 24 -4.43 3.62 -8.26
C ASP A 24 -5.67 4.12 -7.53
N LEU A 25 -6.14 5.35 -7.83
CA LEU A 25 -7.38 5.91 -7.29
C LEU A 25 -8.61 5.01 -7.56
N LYS A 26 -8.73 4.50 -8.80
CA LYS A 26 -9.78 3.54 -9.15
C LYS A 26 -9.64 2.21 -8.41
N ALA A 27 -8.42 1.76 -8.16
CA ALA A 27 -8.15 0.55 -7.37
C ALA A 27 -8.50 0.76 -5.88
N TRP A 28 -8.35 1.98 -5.35
CA TRP A 28 -8.84 2.40 -4.04
C TRP A 28 -10.38 2.45 -3.95
N GLY A 29 -11.07 2.34 -5.09
CA GLY A 29 -12.53 2.29 -5.18
C GLY A 29 -13.17 3.68 -5.16
N TYR A 30 -12.51 4.66 -5.78
CA TYR A 30 -13.08 5.98 -6.02
C TYR A 30 -13.15 6.32 -7.50
N ASP A 31 -14.17 7.09 -7.85
CA ASP A 31 -14.24 7.82 -9.10
C ASP A 31 -13.88 9.29 -8.83
N LEU A 32 -13.15 9.91 -9.75
CA LEU A 32 -12.82 11.35 -9.69
C LEU A 32 -13.85 12.11 -10.51
N HIS A 33 -14.41 13.17 -9.94
CA HIS A 33 -15.37 14.03 -10.61
C HIS A 33 -14.83 15.45 -10.74
N LEU A 34 -15.14 16.07 -11.87
CA LEU A 34 -15.12 17.51 -12.07
C LEU A 34 -16.55 18.04 -11.98
N GLY A 35 -16.72 19.15 -11.28
CA GLY A 35 -17.98 19.88 -11.29
C GLY A 35 -17.95 21.03 -10.29
N THR A 36 -19.03 21.20 -9.52
CA THR A 36 -19.11 22.26 -8.52
C THR A 36 -19.49 21.78 -7.13
N ILE A 37 -18.93 22.44 -6.12
CA ILE A 37 -19.34 22.34 -4.72
C ILE A 37 -19.82 23.74 -4.32
N GLU A 38 -21.08 23.86 -3.92
CA GLU A 38 -21.70 25.15 -3.56
C GLU A 38 -21.59 26.22 -4.67
N GLY A 39 -21.56 25.78 -5.94
CA GLY A 39 -21.44 26.65 -7.11
C GLY A 39 -20.01 27.01 -7.51
N GLU A 40 -19.01 26.61 -6.73
CA GLU A 40 -17.60 26.82 -7.06
C GLU A 40 -16.99 25.58 -7.73
N ARG A 41 -16.18 25.78 -8.78
CA ARG A 41 -15.51 24.68 -9.49
C ARG A 41 -14.62 23.89 -8.52
N ALA A 42 -14.77 22.57 -8.53
CA ALA A 42 -13.99 21.68 -7.69
C ALA A 42 -13.78 20.30 -8.34
N TYR A 43 -12.73 19.63 -7.86
CA TYR A 43 -12.59 18.18 -7.98
C TYR A 43 -12.99 17.50 -6.68
N PHE A 44 -13.68 16.38 -6.78
CA PHE A 44 -14.07 15.56 -5.62
C PHE A 44 -14.21 14.09 -6.01
N VAL A 45 -14.34 13.22 -5.01
CA VAL A 45 -14.48 11.78 -5.23
C VAL A 45 -15.76 11.23 -4.63
N SER A 46 -16.32 10.20 -5.26
CA SER A 46 -17.33 9.31 -4.65
C SER A 46 -16.84 7.87 -4.67
N ARG A 47 -17.55 6.94 -4.00
CA ARG A 47 -17.28 5.52 -4.21
C ARG A 47 -17.56 5.17 -5.67
N THR A 48 -16.76 4.25 -6.21
CA THR A 48 -16.90 3.83 -7.61
C THR A 48 -18.32 3.35 -7.92
N GLY A 49 -18.92 3.95 -8.95
CA GLY A 49 -20.27 3.63 -9.41
C GLY A 49 -21.41 4.11 -8.51
N GLU A 50 -21.12 4.91 -7.47
CA GLU A 50 -22.17 5.48 -6.60
C GLU A 50 -22.88 6.67 -7.25
N ARG A 51 -22.17 7.42 -8.11
CA ARG A 51 -22.63 8.68 -8.70
C ARG A 51 -22.46 8.71 -10.20
N GLU A 52 -23.27 9.51 -10.86
CA GLU A 52 -23.29 9.61 -12.33
C GLU A 52 -23.09 11.04 -12.82
N GLU A 53 -22.66 11.19 -14.07
CA GLU A 53 -22.50 12.49 -14.72
C GLU A 53 -23.86 13.21 -14.84
N GLY A 54 -23.88 14.51 -14.56
CA GLY A 54 -25.10 15.33 -14.53
C GLY A 54 -25.89 15.28 -13.22
N GLU A 55 -25.49 14.42 -12.26
CA GLU A 55 -26.15 14.33 -10.96
C GLU A 55 -25.88 15.56 -10.09
N THR A 56 -26.92 16.02 -9.38
CA THR A 56 -26.80 17.00 -8.29
C THR A 56 -27.28 16.36 -6.99
N TYR A 57 -26.46 16.42 -5.95
CA TYR A 57 -26.78 15.83 -4.65
C TYR A 57 -26.28 16.70 -3.50
N SER A 58 -26.78 16.43 -2.29
CA SER A 58 -26.34 17.13 -1.07
C SER A 58 -25.69 16.15 -0.11
N LEU A 59 -24.50 16.50 0.37
CA LEU A 59 -23.73 15.71 1.34
C LEU A 59 -23.16 16.64 2.41
N GLN A 60 -23.40 16.31 3.67
CA GLN A 60 -22.93 17.10 4.84
C GLN A 60 -23.28 18.61 4.75
N GLY A 61 -24.44 18.93 4.19
CA GLY A 61 -24.91 20.31 4.05
C GLY A 61 -24.35 21.08 2.85
N LYS A 62 -23.46 20.47 2.05
CA LYS A 62 -22.94 21.05 0.81
C LYS A 62 -23.65 20.46 -0.40
N THR A 63 -23.89 21.27 -1.41
CA THR A 63 -24.46 20.84 -2.69
C THR A 63 -23.34 20.55 -3.69
N TYR A 64 -23.39 19.36 -4.27
CA TYR A 64 -22.45 18.88 -5.28
C TYR A 64 -23.18 18.76 -6.60
N HIS A 65 -22.54 19.21 -7.68
CA HIS A 65 -22.98 18.96 -9.05
C HIS A 65 -21.84 18.29 -9.81
N ILE A 66 -22.12 17.15 -10.44
CA ILE A 66 -21.13 16.41 -11.25
C ILE A 66 -21.30 16.83 -12.70
N GLU A 67 -20.30 17.51 -13.25
CA GLU A 67 -20.26 17.82 -14.68
C GLU A 67 -19.69 16.65 -15.47
N LYS A 68 -18.63 16.02 -14.96
CA LYS A 68 -17.91 14.95 -15.65
C LYS A 68 -17.21 14.02 -14.66
N THR A 69 -17.16 12.73 -14.99
CA THR A 69 -16.35 11.74 -14.27
C THR A 69 -15.06 11.50 -15.05
N GLU A 70 -13.93 11.81 -14.41
CA GLU A 70 -12.63 11.78 -15.05
C GLU A 70 -12.10 10.36 -15.24
N LYS A 71 -11.69 10.05 -16.48
CA LYS A 71 -11.10 8.76 -16.82
C LYS A 71 -9.60 8.72 -16.54
N GLU A 72 -8.95 9.87 -16.55
CA GLU A 72 -7.53 10.10 -16.33
C GLU A 72 -7.32 11.33 -15.42
N ILE A 73 -6.13 11.47 -14.84
CA ILE A 73 -5.80 12.71 -14.10
C ILE A 73 -5.71 13.85 -15.14
N PRO A 74 -6.32 15.03 -14.91
CA PRO A 74 -6.18 16.16 -15.82
C PRO A 74 -4.71 16.49 -16.13
N GLU A 75 -4.40 16.93 -17.35
CA GLU A 75 -3.01 17.06 -17.83
C GLU A 75 -2.13 17.97 -16.94
N ASN A 76 -2.70 19.06 -16.43
CA ASN A 76 -2.02 20.02 -15.56
C ASN A 76 -2.17 19.69 -14.07
N ALA A 77 -2.67 18.50 -13.74
CA ALA A 77 -2.97 18.09 -12.38
C ALA A 77 -2.13 16.90 -11.89
N ARG A 78 -2.00 16.78 -10.57
CA ARG A 78 -1.31 15.68 -9.90
C ARG A 78 -2.16 15.17 -8.74
N LEU A 79 -2.37 13.86 -8.71
CA LEU A 79 -2.94 13.18 -7.54
C LEU A 79 -1.82 12.90 -6.55
N LEU A 80 -1.95 13.48 -5.37
CA LEU A 80 -0.98 13.35 -4.28
C LEU A 80 -1.67 12.75 -3.06
N ALA A 81 -0.93 11.99 -2.27
CA ALA A 81 -1.40 11.53 -0.98
C ALA A 81 -0.30 11.52 0.08
N ARG A 82 -0.71 11.68 1.33
CA ARG A 82 0.13 11.60 2.52
C ARG A 82 -0.60 10.88 3.64
N ILE A 83 0.16 10.37 4.61
CA ILE A 83 -0.40 9.84 5.84
C ILE A 83 -0.16 10.84 6.96
N VAL A 84 -1.24 11.30 7.59
CA VAL A 84 -1.20 12.12 8.80
C VAL A 84 -1.60 11.28 10.01
N ILE A 85 -1.00 11.54 11.17
CA ILE A 85 -1.39 10.92 12.44
C ILE A 85 -2.10 11.96 13.28
N GLU A 86 -3.37 11.72 13.60
CA GLU A 86 -4.16 12.59 14.46
C GLU A 86 -4.62 11.80 15.68
N ARG A 87 -4.23 12.26 16.87
CA ARG A 87 -4.58 11.61 18.16
C ARG A 87 -4.24 10.10 18.18
N GLY A 88 -3.13 9.73 17.53
CA GLY A 88 -2.67 8.34 17.43
C GLY A 88 -3.37 7.48 16.37
N GLN A 89 -4.27 8.05 15.56
CA GLN A 89 -4.90 7.36 14.43
C GLN A 89 -4.31 7.84 13.10
N PRO A 90 -3.94 6.93 12.19
CA PRO A 90 -3.46 7.30 10.87
C PRO A 90 -4.63 7.61 9.93
N TYR A 91 -4.46 8.62 9.07
CA TYR A 91 -5.39 8.97 8.00
C TYR A 91 -4.61 9.15 6.70
N LEU A 92 -5.10 8.55 5.62
CA LEU A 92 -4.67 8.88 4.27
C LEU A 92 -5.43 10.13 3.84
N GLU A 93 -4.71 11.23 3.66
CA GLU A 93 -5.22 12.43 2.98
C GLU A 93 -4.73 12.38 1.54
N PHE A 94 -5.66 12.54 0.60
CA PHE A 94 -5.30 12.66 -0.81
C PHE A 94 -6.06 13.82 -1.46
N TRP A 95 -5.39 14.47 -2.40
CA TRP A 95 -5.85 15.68 -3.05
C TRP A 95 -5.40 15.72 -4.50
N LEU A 96 -6.10 16.52 -5.29
CA LEU A 96 -5.66 16.91 -6.61
C LEU A 96 -5.00 18.29 -6.52
N GLU A 97 -3.80 18.42 -7.05
CA GLU A 97 -3.12 19.70 -7.22
C GLU A 97 -3.14 20.04 -8.70
N GLU A 98 -3.80 21.13 -9.08
CA GLU A 98 -3.84 21.66 -10.45
C GLU A 98 -3.28 23.09 -10.42
N GLU A 99 -2.14 23.28 -11.09
CA GLU A 99 -1.36 24.53 -11.04
C GLU A 99 -1.06 24.95 -9.58
N ASP A 100 -1.64 26.05 -9.09
CA ASP A 100 -1.48 26.55 -7.72
C ASP A 100 -2.70 26.27 -6.83
N THR A 101 -3.67 25.47 -7.31
CA THR A 101 -4.91 25.17 -6.58
C THR A 101 -4.91 23.73 -6.06
N VAL A 102 -5.21 23.58 -4.77
CA VAL A 102 -5.35 22.28 -4.10
C VAL A 102 -6.81 21.96 -3.88
N TYR A 103 -7.24 20.80 -4.38
CA TYR A 103 -8.58 20.25 -4.21
C TYR A 103 -8.53 19.02 -3.30
N PRO A 104 -8.92 19.15 -2.02
CA PRO A 104 -9.00 18.01 -1.11
C PRO A 104 -10.02 17.00 -1.63
N LEU A 105 -9.62 15.74 -1.80
CA LEU A 105 -10.50 14.71 -2.32
C LEU A 105 -11.14 13.91 -1.18
N ALA A 106 -10.32 13.28 -0.33
CA ALA A 106 -10.82 12.63 0.87
C ALA A 106 -9.76 12.49 1.96
N LYS A 107 -10.25 12.15 3.16
CA LYS A 107 -9.47 11.77 4.33
C LYS A 107 -10.11 10.54 4.95
N GLU A 108 -9.46 9.39 4.85
CA GLU A 108 -9.99 8.11 5.32
C GLU A 108 -8.90 7.28 6.00
N ASP A 109 -9.32 6.34 6.84
CA ASP A 109 -8.40 5.40 7.47
C ASP A 109 -7.68 4.56 6.39
N PRO A 110 -6.33 4.56 6.35
CA PRO A 110 -5.57 3.83 5.35
C PRO A 110 -5.87 2.33 5.37
N ARG A 111 -6.26 1.76 6.51
CA ARG A 111 -6.61 0.34 6.64
C ARG A 111 -7.82 -0.02 5.78
N ILE A 112 -8.80 0.87 5.70
CA ILE A 112 -10.03 0.63 4.94
C ILE A 112 -9.72 0.64 3.44
N ILE A 113 -8.94 1.62 2.99
CA ILE A 113 -8.55 1.75 1.59
C ILE A 113 -7.64 0.59 1.16
N LEU A 114 -6.61 0.26 1.94
CA LEU A 114 -5.71 -0.86 1.64
C LEU A 114 -6.46 -2.19 1.60
N LYS A 115 -7.36 -2.43 2.56
CA LYS A 115 -8.18 -3.65 2.57
C LYS A 115 -8.98 -3.77 1.28
N ARG A 116 -9.68 -2.71 0.85
CA ARG A 116 -10.46 -2.73 -0.39
C ARG A 116 -9.57 -2.97 -1.61
N LEU A 117 -8.46 -2.24 -1.70
CA LEU A 117 -7.49 -2.39 -2.77
C LEU A 117 -7.02 -3.85 -2.86
N TRP A 118 -6.58 -4.43 -1.76
CA TRP A 118 -6.04 -5.79 -1.72
C TRP A 118 -7.11 -6.86 -1.98
N GLU A 119 -8.34 -6.67 -1.51
CA GLU A 119 -9.47 -7.58 -1.82
C GLU A 119 -9.82 -7.54 -3.31
N LYS A 120 -9.91 -6.34 -3.90
CA LYS A 120 -10.21 -6.14 -5.32
C LYS A 120 -9.14 -6.78 -6.22
N GLU A 121 -7.87 -6.56 -5.88
CA GLU A 121 -6.71 -7.03 -6.64
C GLU A 121 -6.27 -8.46 -6.25
N LYS A 122 -6.99 -9.12 -5.33
CA LYS A 122 -6.73 -10.49 -4.84
C LYS A 122 -5.33 -10.68 -4.26
N LEU A 123 -4.82 -9.67 -3.56
CA LEU A 123 -3.52 -9.68 -2.88
C LEU A 123 -3.62 -10.40 -1.53
N ASN A 124 -3.73 -11.73 -1.62
CA ASN A 124 -4.07 -12.59 -0.49
C ASN A 124 -2.96 -12.65 0.58
N GLN A 125 -1.69 -12.52 0.19
CA GLN A 125 -0.56 -12.57 1.11
C GLN A 125 -0.53 -11.31 1.98
N LEU A 126 -0.75 -10.14 1.37
CA LEU A 126 -0.86 -8.88 2.11
C LEU A 126 -2.01 -8.92 3.12
N LEU A 127 -3.21 -9.34 2.67
CA LEU A 127 -4.40 -9.47 3.53
C LEU A 127 -4.17 -10.42 4.71
N LYS A 128 -3.54 -11.56 4.46
CA LYS A 128 -3.33 -12.60 5.48
C LYS A 128 -2.26 -12.23 6.51
N HIS A 129 -1.24 -11.47 6.10
CA HIS A 129 -0.03 -11.28 6.89
C HIS A 129 0.16 -9.87 7.45
N VAL A 130 -0.70 -8.90 7.10
CA VAL A 130 -0.67 -7.57 7.70
C VAL A 130 -0.91 -7.62 9.21
N ARG A 131 -0.11 -6.89 9.98
CA ARG A 131 -0.22 -6.78 11.45
C ARG A 131 -0.57 -5.38 11.92
N ALA A 132 0.07 -4.38 11.34
CA ALA A 132 -0.11 -2.98 11.71
C ALA A 132 -0.01 -2.10 10.47
N VAL A 133 -0.74 -0.98 10.49
CA VAL A 133 -0.75 0.03 9.43
C VAL A 133 -0.67 1.41 10.08
N GLY A 134 0.36 2.17 9.73
CA GLY A 134 0.61 3.55 10.17
C GLY A 134 1.35 4.31 9.08
N LEU A 135 2.44 5.02 9.42
CA LEU A 135 3.39 5.54 8.42
C LEU A 135 4.11 4.40 7.68
N THR A 136 4.33 3.30 8.40
CA THR A 136 4.79 2.02 7.88
C THR A 136 3.73 0.95 8.11
N THR A 137 3.75 -0.07 7.26
CA THR A 137 2.95 -1.29 7.40
C THR A 137 3.88 -2.44 7.73
N ASP A 138 3.49 -3.21 8.75
CA ASP A 138 4.20 -4.40 9.20
C ASP A 138 3.48 -5.66 8.73
N PHE A 139 4.23 -6.57 8.13
CA PHE A 139 3.80 -7.91 7.77
C PHE A 139 4.51 -8.94 8.63
N TYR A 140 3.80 -9.96 9.07
CA TYR A 140 4.35 -11.08 9.83
C TYR A 140 3.81 -12.40 9.32
N LYS A 141 4.72 -13.32 9.02
CA LYS A 141 4.41 -14.67 8.58
C LYS A 141 5.27 -15.65 9.34
N ASP A 142 4.61 -16.64 9.93
CA ASP A 142 5.21 -17.64 10.80
C ASP A 142 4.69 -19.00 10.37
N THR A 143 5.54 -19.75 9.67
CA THR A 143 5.26 -21.12 9.23
C THR A 143 6.04 -22.13 10.06
N VAL A 144 6.52 -21.74 11.25
CA VAL A 144 7.33 -22.60 12.10
C VAL A 144 6.48 -23.64 12.81
N PHE A 145 6.58 -24.89 12.36
CA PHE A 145 5.95 -26.05 13.01
C PHE A 145 6.98 -27.00 13.66
N ILE A 146 8.25 -26.97 13.22
CA ILE A 146 9.38 -27.61 13.92
C ILE A 146 10.14 -26.53 14.69
N LYS A 147 10.25 -26.69 16.03
CA LYS A 147 11.09 -25.83 16.86
C LYS A 147 12.54 -26.34 16.81
N SER A 148 13.28 -25.92 15.79
CA SER A 148 14.72 -26.17 15.64
C SER A 148 15.51 -24.86 15.74
N ILE A 149 16.84 -24.97 15.72
CA ILE A 149 17.73 -23.82 15.57
C ILE A 149 17.64 -23.36 14.10
N PRO A 150 17.47 -22.05 13.82
CA PRO A 150 17.45 -21.59 12.44
C PRO A 150 18.79 -21.90 11.75
N LEU A 151 18.71 -22.30 10.48
CA LEU A 151 19.87 -22.58 9.65
C LEU A 151 20.66 -21.30 9.37
N PRO A 152 21.98 -21.39 9.15
CA PRO A 152 22.77 -20.28 8.65
C PRO A 152 22.50 -20.05 7.16
N TYR A 153 22.81 -18.83 6.67
CA TYR A 153 22.52 -18.40 5.29
C TYR A 153 23.15 -19.32 4.22
N GLU A 154 24.32 -19.86 4.51
CA GLU A 154 25.08 -20.77 3.65
C GLU A 154 24.26 -22.02 3.29
N GLU A 155 23.42 -22.47 4.21
CA GLU A 155 22.56 -23.66 4.08
C GLU A 155 21.19 -23.36 3.43
N TYR A 156 20.86 -22.10 3.17
CA TYR A 156 19.57 -21.74 2.58
C TYR A 156 19.45 -22.29 1.16
N PRO A 157 18.30 -22.86 0.76
CA PRO A 157 18.12 -23.33 -0.61
C PRO A 157 18.09 -22.15 -1.61
N PRO A 158 18.38 -22.38 -2.91
CA PRO A 158 18.39 -21.33 -3.92
C PRO A 158 17.11 -20.48 -3.98
N LYS A 159 15.94 -21.09 -3.74
CA LYS A 159 14.64 -20.42 -3.72
C LYS A 159 14.55 -19.38 -2.60
N VAL A 160 15.01 -19.71 -1.40
CA VAL A 160 15.06 -18.78 -0.26
C VAL A 160 16.06 -17.65 -0.50
N ARG A 161 17.26 -17.97 -1.00
CA ARG A 161 18.24 -16.93 -1.36
C ARG A 161 17.73 -15.99 -2.43
N ARG A 162 16.92 -16.47 -3.38
CA ARG A 162 16.26 -15.63 -4.38
C ARG A 162 15.29 -14.65 -3.74
N VAL A 163 14.43 -15.08 -2.82
CA VAL A 163 13.52 -14.20 -2.07
C VAL A 163 14.29 -13.09 -1.36
N LEU A 164 15.39 -13.43 -0.68
CA LEU A 164 16.22 -12.44 0.00
C LEU A 164 16.85 -11.41 -0.95
N ARG A 165 17.19 -11.80 -2.18
CA ARG A 165 17.64 -10.85 -3.22
C ARG A 165 16.50 -9.95 -3.68
N GLU A 166 15.33 -10.51 -3.97
CA GLU A 166 14.16 -9.73 -4.40
C GLU A 166 13.73 -8.71 -3.34
N VAL A 167 13.72 -9.09 -2.06
CA VAL A 167 13.48 -8.16 -0.94
C VAL A 167 14.48 -7.01 -0.94
N ARG A 168 15.77 -7.31 -1.09
CA ARG A 168 16.83 -6.29 -1.12
C ARG A 168 16.66 -5.34 -2.31
N ASP A 169 16.33 -5.88 -3.47
CA ASP A 169 16.12 -5.09 -4.68
C ASP A 169 14.87 -4.20 -4.53
N ILE A 170 13.78 -4.69 -3.94
CA ILE A 170 12.59 -3.89 -3.59
C ILE A 170 12.96 -2.74 -2.63
N HIS A 171 13.71 -3.03 -1.57
CA HIS A 171 14.11 -1.99 -0.60
C HIS A 171 14.96 -0.90 -1.25
N ARG A 172 15.87 -1.27 -2.15
CA ARG A 172 16.80 -0.34 -2.81
C ARG A 172 16.13 0.44 -3.95
N ASP A 173 15.42 -0.25 -4.82
CA ASP A 173 15.04 0.28 -6.14
C ASP A 173 13.61 0.84 -6.16
N ILE A 174 12.73 0.36 -5.26
CA ILE A 174 11.30 0.72 -5.26
C ILE A 174 10.93 1.57 -4.04
N MET A 175 11.33 1.12 -2.85
CA MET A 175 10.79 1.66 -1.60
C MET A 175 11.62 2.79 -1.01
N GLY A 176 12.94 2.76 -1.22
CA GLY A 176 13.90 3.66 -0.55
C GLY A 176 14.01 3.48 0.96
N PHE A 177 13.16 2.65 1.57
CA PHE A 177 13.13 2.29 2.99
C PHE A 177 12.57 0.88 3.14
N GLY A 178 13.09 0.11 4.08
CA GLY A 178 12.49 -1.17 4.45
C GLY A 178 13.32 -1.92 5.46
N ARG A 179 12.65 -2.78 6.24
CA ARG A 179 13.31 -3.69 7.16
C ARG A 179 12.69 -5.07 7.03
N PHE A 180 13.51 -6.05 6.70
CA PHE A 180 13.12 -7.44 6.57
C PHE A 180 13.96 -8.28 7.51
N VAL A 181 13.29 -8.98 8.42
CA VAL A 181 13.91 -9.89 9.39
C VAL A 181 13.43 -11.29 9.05
N PHE A 182 14.35 -12.21 8.80
CA PHE A 182 14.04 -13.54 8.30
C PHE A 182 14.78 -14.62 9.09
N GLN A 183 14.08 -15.70 9.40
CA GLN A 183 14.64 -16.90 10.00
C GLN A 183 14.17 -18.10 9.20
N TYR A 184 15.08 -19.00 8.87
CA TYR A 184 14.77 -20.22 8.12
C TYR A 184 15.18 -21.44 8.93
N PHE A 185 14.30 -22.42 9.02
CA PHE A 185 14.47 -23.61 9.87
C PHE A 185 14.60 -24.90 9.04
N GLY A 186 14.60 -24.78 7.70
CA GLY A 186 14.67 -25.91 6.78
C GLY A 186 13.38 -26.10 5.99
N GLU A 187 13.26 -27.27 5.37
CA GLU A 187 12.14 -27.67 4.54
C GLU A 187 11.72 -29.08 4.94
N GLU A 188 10.42 -29.32 5.07
CA GLU A 188 9.86 -30.65 5.29
C GLU A 188 8.69 -30.87 4.33
N ASN A 189 8.64 -32.02 3.65
CA ASN A 189 7.57 -32.34 2.69
C ASN A 189 7.29 -31.23 1.67
N LYS A 190 8.35 -30.59 1.15
CA LYS A 190 8.30 -29.44 0.22
C LYS A 190 7.71 -28.15 0.81
N THR A 191 7.50 -28.09 2.12
CA THR A 191 7.04 -26.90 2.82
C THR A 191 8.22 -26.23 3.50
N HIS A 192 8.45 -24.95 3.19
CA HIS A 192 9.49 -24.18 3.85
C HIS A 192 9.06 -23.78 5.27
N ASN A 193 9.91 -24.08 6.24
CA ASN A 193 9.73 -23.68 7.63
C ASN A 193 10.52 -22.39 7.87
N TYR A 194 9.80 -21.28 8.05
CA TYR A 194 10.42 -19.96 8.22
C TYR A 194 9.55 -19.01 9.04
N ARG A 195 10.18 -17.93 9.47
CA ARG A 195 9.51 -16.78 10.05
C ARG A 195 10.06 -15.52 9.42
N LEU A 196 9.16 -14.59 9.10
CA LEU A 196 9.54 -13.27 8.61
C LEU A 196 8.75 -12.16 9.29
N HIS A 197 9.42 -11.02 9.40
CA HIS A 197 8.83 -9.72 9.69
C HIS A 197 9.27 -8.73 8.62
N TRP A 198 8.34 -8.03 7.99
CA TRP A 198 8.63 -7.08 6.93
C TRP A 198 7.92 -5.75 7.18
N THR A 199 8.72 -4.71 7.42
CA THR A 199 8.26 -3.33 7.54
C THR A 199 8.50 -2.58 6.23
N LEU A 200 7.45 -1.95 5.71
CA LEU A 200 7.47 -1.19 4.46
C LEU A 200 6.76 0.16 4.64
N PRO A 201 7.07 1.21 3.84
CA PRO A 201 6.28 2.44 3.87
C PRO A 201 4.84 2.19 3.41
N THR A 202 3.87 2.62 4.21
CA THR A 202 2.46 2.40 3.90
C THR A 202 2.05 3.09 2.60
N LEU A 203 2.57 4.29 2.33
CA LEU A 203 2.26 5.03 1.10
C LEU A 203 2.56 4.25 -0.18
N HIS A 204 3.61 3.42 -0.19
CA HIS A 204 3.96 2.63 -1.37
C HIS A 204 2.95 1.51 -1.65
N LEU A 205 2.25 1.02 -0.62
CA LEU A 205 1.28 -0.08 -0.75
C LEU A 205 -0.06 0.35 -1.35
N PHE A 206 -0.24 1.66 -1.59
CA PHE A 206 -1.37 2.19 -2.34
C PHE A 206 -1.14 2.17 -3.86
N ASP A 207 0.09 1.98 -4.33
CA ASP A 207 0.37 1.73 -5.74
C ASP A 207 0.10 0.25 -6.07
N VAL A 208 -0.76 0.00 -7.03
CA VAL A 208 -1.22 -1.36 -7.35
C VAL A 208 -0.09 -2.27 -7.84
N GLU A 209 0.87 -1.73 -8.59
CA GLU A 209 1.99 -2.52 -9.13
C GLU A 209 2.96 -2.88 -8.01
N ILE A 210 3.23 -1.93 -7.12
CA ILE A 210 4.10 -2.17 -5.97
C ILE A 210 3.45 -3.19 -5.04
N ALA A 211 2.18 -3.00 -4.68
CA ALA A 211 1.46 -3.93 -3.80
C ALA A 211 1.46 -5.36 -4.35
N ASN A 212 1.24 -5.53 -5.65
CA ASN A 212 1.31 -6.83 -6.32
C ASN A 212 2.72 -7.46 -6.21
N GLU A 213 3.78 -6.68 -6.38
CA GLU A 213 5.15 -7.20 -6.23
C GLU A 213 5.44 -7.67 -4.80
N ILE A 214 4.98 -6.92 -3.79
CA ILE A 214 5.14 -7.35 -2.39
C ILE A 214 4.34 -8.61 -2.09
N ASP A 215 3.09 -8.69 -2.59
CA ASP A 215 2.24 -9.87 -2.42
C ASP A 215 2.91 -11.13 -3.00
N LYS A 216 3.47 -11.03 -4.21
CA LYS A 216 4.24 -12.11 -4.84
C LYS A 216 5.41 -12.56 -3.98
N VAL A 217 6.24 -11.63 -3.52
CA VAL A 217 7.43 -11.97 -2.70
C VAL A 217 7.02 -12.67 -1.40
N LEU A 218 5.96 -12.21 -0.74
CA LEU A 218 5.42 -12.89 0.45
C LEU A 218 4.89 -14.30 0.15
N GLY A 219 4.38 -14.53 -1.07
CA GLY A 219 3.88 -15.82 -1.53
C GLY A 219 4.93 -16.75 -2.13
N MET A 220 6.16 -16.30 -2.38
CA MET A 220 7.17 -17.12 -3.07
C MET A 220 7.55 -18.39 -2.32
N LEU A 221 7.49 -18.38 -0.98
CA LEU A 221 7.86 -19.53 -0.15
C LEU A 221 6.67 -20.39 0.28
N ASP A 222 5.47 -20.11 -0.24
CA ASP A 222 4.32 -21.00 -0.12
C ASP A 222 4.35 -22.15 -1.14
#